data_AF-A0A1Q4VIC7-F1
#
_entry.id   AF-A0A1Q4VIC7-F1
#
_cell.length_a   1.000
_cell.length_b   1.000
_cell.length_c   1.000
_cell.angle_alpha   90.00
_cell.angle_beta   90.00
_cell.angle_gamma   90.00
#
_symmetry.space_group_name_H-M   'P 1'
#
loop_
_entity.id
_entity.type
_entity.pdbx_description
1 polymer ?
#
loop_
_entity_poly.entity_id
_entity_poly.type
_entity_poly.pdbx_seq_one_letter_code
_entity_poly.pdbx_strand_id
1 'polypeptide(L)'
;METADATSRLVTRREAEPLLGYAPGSLKAVMQQQRGRWPAPVACRRRGRALLWELDALLAAARPTTGVRSRRPDGADTDGLVTCLECGRRFRSLAPHLVRAHGTSAAGYRAGHALPAGAALMATDVRRTLSATRIEAMAADPDLLAPMRAAAPAPDVLARRSAAARAGTDGLPAVRAARRAAALRTLPAARQARRNTLEATARTAGFASMADAIAATRDLSSRAAAERIGVGASTVKRWRRPSP
;
A
#
# COMPACT_ATOMS: atom_id res chain seq x y z
N MET A 1 -29.01 5.54 -33.13
CA MET A 1 -27.67 5.71 -32.53
C MET A 1 -27.90 6.12 -31.09
N GLU A 2 -28.12 5.12 -30.25
CA GLU A 2 -28.70 5.25 -28.91
C GLU A 2 -27.56 5.02 -27.91
N THR A 3 -26.95 6.10 -27.43
CA THR A 3 -25.94 6.05 -26.38
C THR A 3 -26.64 5.73 -25.08
N ALA A 4 -26.60 4.46 -24.68
CA ALA A 4 -27.10 4.00 -23.39
C ALA A 4 -26.48 4.84 -22.26
N ASP A 5 -27.35 5.54 -21.55
CA ASP A 5 -27.08 6.24 -20.31
C ASP A 5 -26.73 5.20 -19.24
N ALA A 6 -25.46 4.78 -19.21
CA ALA A 6 -24.92 3.91 -18.18
C ALA A 6 -24.89 4.70 -16.87
N THR A 7 -26.00 4.60 -16.13
CA THR A 7 -26.20 5.25 -14.84
C THR A 7 -25.11 4.74 -13.90
N SER A 8 -24.05 5.54 -13.74
CA SER A 8 -22.88 5.13 -12.98
C SER A 8 -23.30 4.89 -11.52
N ARG A 9 -23.08 3.66 -11.05
CA ARG A 9 -23.60 3.19 -9.76
C ARG A 9 -22.77 3.79 -8.63
N LEU A 10 -23.39 4.64 -7.83
CA LEU A 10 -22.78 5.19 -6.62
C LEU A 10 -22.75 4.17 -5.48
N VAL A 11 -21.55 3.95 -4.94
CA VAL A 11 -21.32 3.03 -3.82
C VAL A 11 -20.50 3.70 -2.72
N THR A 12 -20.75 3.34 -1.47
CA THR A 12 -19.83 3.64 -0.37
C THR A 12 -18.59 2.75 -0.49
N ARG A 13 -17.48 3.18 0.11
CA ARG A 13 -16.26 2.35 0.20
C ARG A 13 -16.54 0.96 0.77
N ARG A 14 -17.42 0.85 1.77
CA ARG A 14 -17.75 -0.43 2.43
C ARG A 14 -18.58 -1.34 1.51
N GLU A 15 -19.48 -0.77 0.73
CA GLU A 15 -20.23 -1.51 -0.29
C GLU A 15 -19.32 -1.93 -1.46
N ALA A 16 -18.29 -1.13 -1.79
CA ALA A 16 -17.33 -1.43 -2.85
C ALA A 16 -16.30 -2.52 -2.47
N GLU A 17 -16.02 -2.73 -1.17
CA GLU A 17 -15.05 -3.73 -0.69
C GLU A 17 -15.28 -5.13 -1.28
N PRO A 18 -16.46 -5.77 -1.13
CA PRO A 18 -16.71 -7.08 -1.72
C PRO A 18 -16.69 -7.06 -3.25
N LEU A 19 -17.15 -5.96 -3.88
CA LEU A 19 -17.20 -5.82 -5.34
C LEU A 19 -15.80 -5.73 -5.97
N LEU A 20 -14.82 -5.24 -5.21
CA LEU A 20 -13.42 -5.10 -5.61
C LEU A 20 -12.53 -6.24 -5.08
N GLY A 21 -13.12 -7.25 -4.43
CA GLY A 21 -12.39 -8.39 -3.86
C GLY A 21 -11.55 -8.06 -2.62
N TYR A 22 -11.82 -6.95 -1.92
CA TYR A 22 -11.16 -6.59 -0.68
C TYR A 22 -11.93 -7.11 0.54
N ALA A 23 -11.20 -7.53 1.58
CA ALA A 23 -11.80 -7.86 2.86
C ALA A 23 -12.41 -6.60 3.53
N PRO A 24 -13.47 -6.73 4.35
CA PRO A 24 -14.10 -5.60 5.02
C PRO A 24 -13.09 -4.72 5.77
N GLY A 25 -13.18 -3.40 5.57
CA GLY A 25 -12.27 -2.40 6.14
C GLY A 25 -10.89 -2.28 5.47
N SER A 26 -10.51 -3.20 4.59
CA SER A 26 -9.16 -3.23 3.99
C SER A 26 -8.98 -2.20 2.88
N LEU A 27 -10.05 -1.89 2.14
CA LEU A 27 -9.98 -0.91 1.04
C LEU A 27 -9.57 0.47 1.55
N LYS A 28 -9.98 0.85 2.77
CA LYS A 28 -9.51 2.09 3.41
C LYS A 28 -7.99 2.15 3.52
N ALA A 29 -7.38 1.07 4.02
CA ALA A 29 -5.95 1.01 4.24
C ALA A 29 -5.19 1.05 2.90
N VAL A 30 -5.67 0.30 1.90
CA VAL A 30 -5.09 0.29 0.55
C VAL A 30 -5.18 1.66 -0.11
N MET A 31 -6.34 2.33 -0.05
CA MET A 31 -6.52 3.69 -0.56
C MET A 31 -5.60 4.70 0.14
N GLN A 32 -5.38 4.54 1.45
CA GLN A 32 -4.48 5.40 2.22
C GLN A 32 -3.00 5.16 1.92
N GLN A 33 -2.61 3.93 1.58
CA GLN A 33 -1.25 3.59 1.18
C GLN A 33 -0.95 4.01 -0.27
N GLN A 34 -1.96 4.01 -1.13
CA GLN A 34 -1.86 4.34 -2.56
C GLN A 34 -2.58 5.67 -2.87
N ARG A 35 -2.36 6.68 -2.02
CA ARG A 35 -2.96 8.01 -2.18
C ARG A 35 -2.56 8.61 -3.53
N GLY A 36 -3.55 8.98 -4.34
CA GLY A 36 -3.36 9.49 -5.71
C GLY A 36 -3.74 8.49 -6.81
N ARG A 37 -3.85 7.20 -6.50
CA ARG A 37 -4.34 6.19 -7.46
C ARG A 37 -5.87 6.10 -7.53
N TRP A 38 -6.53 6.35 -6.40
CA TRP A 38 -7.96 6.13 -6.26
C TRP A 38 -8.77 7.39 -6.60
N PRO A 39 -9.95 7.26 -7.23
CA PRO A 39 -10.80 8.40 -7.56
C PRO A 39 -11.26 9.13 -6.30
N ALA A 40 -11.48 10.42 -6.44
CA ALA A 40 -12.12 11.22 -5.40
C ALA A 40 -13.58 10.74 -5.21
N PRO A 41 -14.13 10.82 -4.00
CA PRO A 41 -15.56 10.61 -3.81
C PRO A 41 -16.34 11.68 -4.55
N VAL A 42 -17.42 11.27 -5.22
CA VAL A 42 -18.26 12.15 -6.05
C VAL A 42 -19.47 12.69 -5.29
N ALA A 43 -19.85 12.03 -4.18
CA ALA A 43 -20.95 12.47 -3.34
C ALA A 43 -20.76 12.05 -1.88
N CYS A 44 -21.66 12.49 -1.00
CA CYS A 44 -21.71 12.11 0.41
C CYS A 44 -23.17 11.93 0.85
N ARG A 45 -23.48 10.84 1.59
CA ARG A 45 -24.83 10.65 2.15
C ARG A 45 -25.08 11.63 3.30
N ARG A 46 -26.09 12.50 3.14
CA ARG A 46 -26.50 13.55 4.10
C ARG A 46 -26.72 13.06 5.54
N ARG A 47 -27.25 11.85 5.73
CA ARG A 47 -27.58 11.27 7.05
C ARG A 47 -26.51 10.35 7.67
N GLY A 48 -25.41 10.06 6.97
CA GLY A 48 -24.42 9.05 7.42
C GLY A 48 -22.96 9.43 7.27
N ARG A 49 -22.65 10.63 6.77
CA ARG A 49 -21.27 11.09 6.44
C ARG A 49 -20.46 10.10 5.59
N ALA A 50 -21.14 9.17 4.92
CA ALA A 50 -20.52 8.15 4.10
C ALA A 50 -20.26 8.75 2.72
N LEU A 51 -18.99 8.81 2.36
CA LEU A 51 -18.56 9.20 1.03
C LEU A 51 -19.01 8.14 0.01
N LEU A 52 -19.39 8.61 -1.17
CA LEU A 52 -19.84 7.81 -2.30
C LEU A 52 -18.86 7.98 -3.46
N TRP A 53 -18.60 6.89 -4.14
CA TRP A 53 -17.73 6.80 -5.29
C TRP A 53 -18.49 6.16 -6.44
N GLU A 54 -18.12 6.53 -7.67
CA GLU A 54 -18.52 5.78 -8.84
C GLU A 54 -17.87 4.40 -8.83
N LEU A 55 -18.69 3.34 -8.90
CA LEU A 55 -18.21 1.96 -8.87
C LEU A 55 -17.24 1.67 -10.02
N ASP A 56 -17.54 2.14 -11.23
CA ASP A 56 -16.70 1.90 -12.41
C ASP A 56 -15.34 2.60 -12.29
N ALA A 57 -15.30 3.81 -11.72
CA ALA A 57 -14.05 4.51 -11.44
C ALA A 57 -13.21 3.77 -10.38
N LEU A 58 -13.87 3.18 -9.37
CA LEU A 58 -13.18 2.34 -8.38
C LEU A 58 -12.64 1.05 -8.99
N LEU A 59 -13.42 0.38 -9.85
CA LEU A 59 -12.99 -0.82 -10.57
C LEU A 59 -11.79 -0.52 -11.48
N ALA A 60 -11.84 0.57 -12.23
CA ALA A 60 -10.75 1.03 -13.09
C ALA A 60 -9.47 1.32 -12.29
N ALA A 61 -9.59 1.99 -11.14
CA ALA A 61 -8.45 2.28 -10.27
C ALA A 61 -7.89 1.04 -9.56
N ALA A 62 -8.73 0.06 -9.23
CA ALA A 62 -8.34 -1.18 -8.57
C ALA A 62 -7.53 -2.11 -9.50
N ARG A 63 -7.77 -2.06 -10.81
CA ARG A 63 -6.99 -2.82 -11.80
C ARG A 63 -5.50 -2.53 -11.64
N PRO A 64 -4.64 -3.55 -11.48
CA PRO A 64 -3.22 -3.34 -11.25
C PRO A 64 -2.61 -2.59 -12.44
N THR A 65 -2.06 -1.40 -12.18
CA THR A 65 -1.04 -0.85 -13.07
C THR A 65 0.08 -1.88 -13.13
N THR A 66 0.27 -2.47 -14.29
CA THR A 66 1.43 -3.28 -14.63
C THR A 66 2.68 -2.46 -14.31
N GLY A 67 3.34 -2.73 -13.18
CA GLY A 67 4.68 -2.17 -12.95
C GLY A 67 5.13 -1.92 -11.51
N VAL A 68 4.25 -1.64 -10.54
CA VAL A 68 4.72 -1.30 -9.17
C VAL A 68 4.61 -2.50 -8.24
N ARG A 69 5.39 -3.56 -8.54
CA ARG A 69 5.71 -4.58 -7.53
C ARG A 69 6.87 -4.03 -6.70
N SER A 70 6.83 -4.18 -5.38
CA SER A 70 8.04 -3.94 -4.58
C SER A 70 9.12 -4.90 -5.09
N ARG A 71 10.17 -4.37 -5.74
CA ARG A 71 11.37 -5.16 -5.99
C ARG A 71 11.96 -5.47 -4.62
N ARG A 72 11.68 -6.67 -4.11
CA ARG A 72 12.56 -7.29 -3.13
C ARG A 72 13.94 -7.35 -3.77
N PRO A 73 15.03 -7.11 -3.02
CA PRO A 73 16.37 -7.34 -3.56
C PRO A 73 16.41 -8.75 -4.16
N ASP A 74 16.96 -8.84 -5.36
CA ASP A 74 17.29 -10.12 -5.98
C ASP A 74 18.26 -10.79 -5.02
N GLY A 75 17.84 -11.91 -4.42
CA GLY A 75 18.72 -12.72 -3.59
C GLY A 75 19.46 -13.78 -4.42
N ALA A 76 19.47 -13.59 -5.74
CA ALA A 76 20.21 -14.38 -6.68
C ALA A 76 21.46 -13.60 -7.11
N ASP A 77 22.55 -14.31 -7.28
CA ASP A 77 23.80 -13.83 -7.83
C ASP A 77 23.64 -13.48 -9.32
N THR A 78 24.71 -12.99 -9.95
CA THR A 78 24.71 -12.52 -11.34
C THR A 78 24.33 -13.59 -12.38
N ASP A 79 24.52 -14.87 -12.05
CA ASP A 79 24.13 -16.03 -12.88
C ASP A 79 22.68 -16.49 -12.65
N GLY A 80 21.93 -15.81 -11.78
CA GLY A 80 20.56 -16.14 -11.45
C GLY A 80 20.40 -17.27 -10.42
N LEU A 81 21.49 -17.81 -9.86
CA LEU A 81 21.44 -18.80 -8.79
C LEU A 81 21.62 -18.15 -7.41
N VAL A 82 21.31 -18.88 -6.34
CA VAL A 82 21.52 -18.43 -4.96
C VAL A 82 22.62 -19.26 -4.32
N THR A 83 23.64 -18.59 -3.79
CA THR A 83 24.72 -19.24 -3.05
C THR A 83 24.32 -19.49 -1.60
N CYS A 84 24.55 -20.71 -1.12
CA CYS A 84 24.48 -21.04 0.30
C CYS A 84 25.71 -20.47 1.01
N LEU A 85 25.51 -19.70 2.08
CA LEU A 85 26.54 -19.03 2.85
C LEU A 85 27.21 -19.97 3.86
N GLU A 86 26.63 -21.13 4.15
CA GLU A 86 27.23 -22.15 5.01
C GLU A 86 28.21 -23.04 4.24
N CYS A 87 27.86 -23.47 3.03
CA CYS A 87 28.66 -24.44 2.26
C CYS A 87 29.17 -23.93 0.90
N GLY A 88 28.87 -22.69 0.51
CA GLY A 88 29.31 -22.10 -0.76
C GLY A 88 28.64 -22.66 -2.02
N ARG A 89 27.80 -23.69 -1.92
CA ARG A 89 27.15 -24.33 -3.06
C ARG A 89 26.02 -23.47 -3.63
N ARG A 90 25.80 -23.58 -4.94
CA ARG A 90 24.84 -22.77 -5.70
C ARG A 90 23.56 -23.55 -5.98
N PHE A 91 22.40 -22.91 -5.82
CA PHE A 91 21.10 -23.56 -5.99
C PHE A 91 20.06 -22.63 -6.62
N ARG A 92 19.06 -23.23 -7.29
CA ARG A 92 17.86 -22.50 -7.74
C ARG A 92 16.89 -22.18 -6.58
N SER A 93 16.93 -22.96 -5.51
CA SER A 93 16.18 -22.75 -4.27
C SER A 93 16.95 -23.35 -3.11
N LEU A 94 17.26 -22.54 -2.09
CA LEU A 94 17.93 -23.02 -0.88
C LEU A 94 16.97 -23.76 0.05
N ALA A 95 15.66 -23.52 -0.03
CA ALA A 95 14.70 -24.09 0.92
C ALA A 95 14.85 -25.63 1.14
N PRO A 96 14.86 -26.48 0.10
CA PRO A 96 15.06 -27.93 0.29
C PRO A 96 16.49 -28.27 0.74
N HIS A 97 17.48 -27.49 0.34
CA HIS A 97 18.88 -27.70 0.71
C HIS A 97 19.13 -27.40 2.19
N LEU A 98 18.58 -26.30 2.72
CA LEU A 98 18.72 -25.90 4.12
C LEU A 98 18.20 -26.97 5.08
N VAL A 99 17.07 -27.58 4.76
CA VAL A 99 16.50 -28.66 5.58
C VAL A 99 17.38 -29.91 5.55
N ARG A 100 17.84 -30.32 4.35
CA ARG A 100 18.55 -31.59 4.16
C ARG A 100 20.02 -31.55 4.58
N ALA A 101 20.70 -30.43 4.34
CA ALA A 101 22.14 -30.31 4.56
C ALA A 101 22.50 -29.59 5.87
N HIS A 102 21.65 -28.67 6.31
CA HIS A 102 21.96 -27.76 7.42
C HIS A 102 20.96 -27.87 8.59
N GLY A 103 19.92 -28.71 8.47
CA GLY A 103 18.90 -28.90 9.51
C GLY A 103 18.18 -27.62 9.92
N THR A 104 18.21 -26.58 9.08
CA THR A 104 17.74 -25.23 9.44
C THR A 104 16.55 -24.79 8.59
N SER A 105 15.74 -23.90 9.16
CA SER A 105 14.64 -23.27 8.44
C SER A 105 15.11 -22.04 7.67
N ALA A 106 14.34 -21.63 6.66
CA ALA A 106 14.60 -20.38 5.94
C ALA A 106 14.58 -19.13 6.86
N ALA A 107 13.84 -19.16 7.97
CA ALA A 107 13.84 -18.07 8.95
C ALA A 107 15.13 -18.10 9.79
N GLY A 108 15.51 -19.29 10.28
CA GLY A 108 16.75 -19.50 11.04
C GLY A 108 17.99 -19.12 10.23
N TYR A 109 18.07 -19.59 8.99
CA TYR A 109 19.16 -19.26 8.07
C TYR A 109 19.29 -17.75 7.82
N ARG A 110 18.17 -17.02 7.64
CA ARG A 110 18.22 -15.56 7.48
C ARG A 110 18.71 -14.88 8.76
N ALA A 111 18.24 -15.32 9.92
CA ALA A 111 18.70 -14.77 11.19
C ALA A 111 20.20 -15.02 11.40
N GLY A 112 20.67 -16.25 11.17
CA GLY A 112 22.08 -16.64 11.33
C GLY A 112 23.04 -15.87 10.42
N HIS A 113 22.60 -15.51 9.21
CA HIS A 113 23.40 -14.74 8.25
C HIS A 113 23.02 -13.25 8.16
N ALA A 114 22.29 -12.72 9.15
CA ALA A 114 21.86 -11.32 9.17
C ALA A 114 21.19 -10.84 7.86
N LEU A 115 20.43 -11.73 7.22
CA LEU A 115 19.68 -11.44 6.01
C LEU A 115 18.32 -10.80 6.36
N PRO A 116 17.80 -9.85 5.57
CA PRO A 116 16.45 -9.33 5.74
C PRO A 116 15.41 -10.44 5.76
N ALA A 117 14.36 -10.34 6.59
CA ALA A 117 13.32 -11.38 6.70
C ALA A 117 12.65 -11.73 5.35
N GLY A 118 12.58 -10.76 4.42
CA GLY A 118 12.06 -10.93 3.07
C GLY A 118 13.09 -11.31 2.00
N ALA A 119 14.36 -11.55 2.38
CA ALA A 119 15.42 -11.91 1.44
C ALA A 119 15.05 -13.16 0.64
N ALA A 120 15.34 -13.11 -0.67
CA ALA A 120 15.17 -14.28 -1.52
C ALA A 120 16.17 -15.34 -1.12
N LEU A 121 15.68 -16.57 -0.98
CA LEU A 121 16.51 -17.77 -0.87
C LEU A 121 16.25 -18.68 -2.08
N MET A 122 15.91 -18.07 -3.21
CA MET A 122 15.60 -18.73 -4.48
C MET A 122 15.90 -17.78 -5.64
N ALA A 123 16.18 -18.38 -6.79
CA ALA A 123 16.43 -17.70 -8.05
C ALA A 123 15.24 -16.80 -8.45
N THR A 124 15.53 -15.68 -9.13
CA THR A 124 14.53 -14.68 -9.47
C THR A 124 13.48 -15.20 -10.46
N ASP A 125 13.88 -16.04 -11.40
CA ASP A 125 12.99 -16.69 -12.37
C ASP A 125 12.08 -17.75 -11.72
N VAL A 126 12.62 -18.58 -10.82
CA VAL A 126 11.86 -19.54 -10.00
C VAL A 126 10.84 -18.82 -9.15
N ARG A 127 11.25 -17.75 -8.47
CA ARG A 127 10.34 -16.89 -7.69
C ARG A 127 9.22 -16.33 -8.57
N ARG A 128 9.56 -15.83 -9.75
CA ARG A 128 8.59 -15.22 -10.68
C ARG A 128 7.57 -16.24 -11.15
N THR A 129 8.05 -17.43 -11.56
CA THR A 129 7.22 -18.55 -12.01
C THR A 129 6.28 -19.00 -10.90
N LEU A 130 6.81 -19.31 -9.70
CA LEU A 130 5.98 -19.70 -8.55
C LEU A 130 4.96 -18.62 -8.19
N SER A 131 5.32 -17.34 -8.27
CA SER A 131 4.37 -16.25 -8.04
C SER A 131 3.29 -16.19 -9.10
N ALA A 132 3.62 -16.40 -10.39
CA ALA A 132 2.66 -16.39 -11.48
C ALA A 132 1.70 -17.57 -11.35
N THR A 133 2.22 -18.80 -11.22
CA THR A 133 1.42 -20.01 -11.01
C THR A 133 0.52 -19.90 -9.79
N ARG A 134 1.00 -19.32 -8.68
CA ARG A 134 0.16 -19.10 -7.50
C ARG A 134 -0.97 -18.11 -7.77
N ILE A 135 -0.69 -17.01 -8.47
CA ILE A 135 -1.71 -16.03 -8.83
C ILE A 135 -2.75 -16.67 -9.75
N GLU A 136 -2.30 -17.43 -10.75
CA GLU A 136 -3.16 -18.15 -11.68
C GLU A 136 -4.02 -19.18 -10.97
N ALA A 137 -3.45 -20.00 -10.09
CA ALA A 137 -4.20 -20.95 -9.28
C ALA A 137 -5.25 -20.27 -8.39
N MET A 138 -4.88 -19.16 -7.73
CA MET A 138 -5.81 -18.37 -6.92
C MET A 138 -6.91 -17.69 -7.75
N ALA A 139 -6.66 -17.40 -9.02
CA ALA A 139 -7.64 -16.83 -9.93
C ALA A 139 -8.57 -17.89 -10.53
N ALA A 140 -8.03 -19.08 -10.81
CA ALA A 140 -8.77 -20.22 -11.34
C ALA A 140 -9.70 -20.86 -10.31
N ASP A 141 -9.31 -20.86 -9.03
CA ASP A 141 -10.10 -21.41 -7.93
C ASP A 141 -10.16 -20.40 -6.76
N PRO A 142 -11.23 -19.61 -6.67
CA PRO A 142 -11.46 -18.69 -5.55
C PRO A 142 -11.67 -19.41 -4.21
N ASP A 143 -12.09 -20.67 -4.22
CA ASP A 143 -12.39 -21.46 -3.03
C ASP A 143 -11.11 -21.94 -2.34
N LEU A 144 -9.98 -21.99 -3.05
CA LEU A 144 -8.65 -22.14 -2.43
C LEU A 144 -8.37 -21.07 -1.34
N LEU A 145 -8.99 -19.90 -1.46
CA LEU A 145 -8.82 -18.80 -0.52
C LEU A 145 -9.80 -18.85 0.65
N ALA A 146 -10.92 -19.56 0.53
CA ALA A 146 -11.95 -19.60 1.55
C ALA A 146 -11.43 -20.18 2.88
N PRO A 147 -10.73 -21.33 2.92
CA PRO A 147 -10.12 -21.85 4.14
C PRO A 147 -9.05 -20.90 4.71
N MET A 148 -8.23 -20.28 3.85
CA MET A 148 -7.18 -19.36 4.28
C MET A 148 -7.76 -18.08 4.91
N ARG A 149 -8.88 -17.58 4.38
CA ARG A 149 -9.60 -16.42 4.93
C ARG A 149 -10.32 -16.78 6.21
N ALA A 150 -10.95 -17.94 6.29
CA ALA A 150 -11.63 -18.44 7.49
C ALA A 150 -10.64 -18.63 8.65
N ALA A 151 -9.42 -19.10 8.37
CA ALA A 151 -8.35 -19.26 9.35
C ALA A 151 -7.52 -17.98 9.59
N ALA A 152 -7.83 -16.86 8.91
CA ALA A 152 -7.04 -15.64 9.03
C ALA A 152 -7.24 -15.01 10.42
N PRO A 153 -6.16 -14.77 11.19
CA PRO A 153 -6.26 -14.02 12.43
C PRO A 153 -6.77 -12.60 12.18
N ALA A 154 -7.28 -11.97 13.24
CA ALA A 154 -7.68 -10.57 13.19
C ALA A 154 -6.53 -9.68 12.65
N PRO A 155 -6.83 -8.61 11.90
CA PRO A 155 -5.82 -7.78 11.24
C PRO A 155 -4.75 -7.20 12.19
N ASP A 156 -5.12 -6.89 13.43
CA ASP A 156 -4.19 -6.40 14.46
C ASP A 156 -3.20 -7.50 14.89
N VAL A 157 -3.66 -8.75 15.00
CA VAL A 157 -2.83 -9.93 15.29
C VAL A 157 -1.85 -10.15 14.15
N LEU A 158 -2.32 -10.08 12.90
CA LEU A 158 -1.47 -10.19 11.71
C LEU A 158 -0.42 -9.06 11.67
N ALA A 159 -0.80 -7.83 12.00
CA ALA A 159 0.11 -6.70 12.07
C ALA A 159 1.18 -6.90 13.15
N ARG A 160 0.79 -7.35 14.36
CA ARG A 160 1.73 -7.69 15.44
C ARG A 160 2.69 -8.80 15.02
N ARG A 161 2.19 -9.91 14.45
CA ARG A 161 3.03 -11.02 13.95
C ARG A 161 4.02 -10.54 12.88
N SER A 162 3.56 -9.72 11.95
CA SER A 162 4.42 -9.13 10.92
C SER A 162 5.50 -8.20 11.49
N ALA A 163 5.17 -7.40 12.51
CA ALA A 163 6.13 -6.54 13.18
C ALA A 163 7.17 -7.37 13.94
N ALA A 164 6.74 -8.37 14.71
CA ALA A 164 7.61 -9.29 15.44
C ALA A 164 8.58 -10.02 14.49
N ALA A 165 8.09 -10.57 13.37
CA ALA A 165 8.92 -11.25 12.38
C ALA A 165 9.98 -10.34 11.73
N ARG A 166 9.76 -9.02 11.74
CA ARG A 166 10.69 -8.03 11.17
C ARG A 166 11.62 -7.41 12.21
N ALA A 167 11.25 -7.42 13.49
CA ALA A 167 11.95 -6.76 14.57
C ALA A 167 13.46 -7.07 14.58
N GLY A 168 13.84 -8.34 14.42
CA GLY A 168 15.24 -8.77 14.38
C GLY A 168 16.04 -8.29 13.16
N THR A 169 15.38 -7.78 12.11
CA THR A 169 16.03 -7.34 10.86
C THR A 169 15.86 -5.85 10.58
N ASP A 170 15.01 -5.16 11.33
CA ASP A 170 14.69 -3.73 11.12
C ASP A 170 15.88 -2.80 11.35
N GLY A 171 16.83 -3.22 12.19
CA GLY A 171 18.06 -2.49 12.47
C GLY A 171 19.13 -2.60 11.39
N LEU A 172 19.05 -3.60 10.50
CA LEU A 172 20.12 -3.90 9.56
C LEU A 172 20.36 -2.73 8.59
N PRO A 173 21.62 -2.33 8.33
CA PRO A 173 21.95 -1.24 7.41
C PRO A 173 21.30 -1.42 6.02
N ALA A 174 21.32 -2.64 5.48
CA ALA A 174 20.69 -2.97 4.20
C ALA A 174 19.16 -2.73 4.21
N VAL A 175 18.48 -3.06 5.31
CA VAL A 175 17.03 -2.83 5.46
C VAL A 175 16.72 -1.34 5.58
N ARG A 176 17.51 -0.59 6.35
CA ARG A 176 17.37 0.86 6.47
C ARG A 176 17.63 1.58 5.14
N ALA A 177 18.67 1.20 4.43
CA ALA A 177 19.01 1.73 3.10
C ALA A 177 17.88 1.46 2.09
N ALA A 178 17.37 0.22 2.03
CA ALA A 178 16.26 -0.14 1.15
C ALA A 178 14.98 0.67 1.48
N ARG A 179 14.66 0.86 2.76
CA ARG A 179 13.53 1.71 3.21
C ARG A 179 13.72 3.17 2.80
N ARG A 180 14.91 3.73 3.00
CA ARG A 180 15.24 5.10 2.59
C ARG A 180 15.10 5.28 1.07
N ALA A 181 15.64 4.36 0.28
CA ALA A 181 15.52 4.39 -1.18
C ALA A 181 14.05 4.29 -1.64
N ALA A 182 13.26 3.43 -1.00
CA ALA A 182 11.83 3.34 -1.27
C ALA A 182 11.08 4.64 -0.89
N ALA A 183 11.43 5.23 0.25
CA ALA A 183 10.86 6.51 0.69
C ALA A 183 11.19 7.63 -0.29
N LEU A 184 12.43 7.74 -0.78
CA LEU A 184 12.81 8.74 -1.77
C LEU A 184 11.99 8.64 -3.06
N ARG A 185 11.66 7.42 -3.51
CA ARG A 185 10.81 7.23 -4.70
C ARG A 185 9.34 7.58 -4.47
N THR A 186 8.83 7.33 -3.27
CA THR A 186 7.38 7.39 -2.98
C THR A 186 6.94 8.70 -2.31
N LEU A 187 7.82 9.34 -1.54
CA LEU A 187 7.51 10.54 -0.78
C LEU A 187 7.16 11.76 -1.66
N PRO A 188 7.81 12.03 -2.81
CA PRO A 188 7.43 13.15 -3.66
C PRO A 188 5.98 13.03 -4.16
N ALA A 189 5.60 11.87 -4.69
CA ALA A 189 4.25 11.59 -5.14
C ALA A 189 3.23 11.68 -3.98
N ALA A 190 3.56 11.14 -2.81
CA ALA A 190 2.69 11.23 -1.63
C ALA A 190 2.50 12.68 -1.13
N ARG A 191 3.58 13.50 -1.16
CA ARG A 191 3.53 14.93 -0.82
C ARG A 191 2.66 15.69 -1.83
N GLN A 192 2.83 15.43 -3.12
CA GLN A 192 2.04 16.06 -4.17
C GLN A 192 0.56 15.68 -4.07
N ALA A 193 0.23 14.39 -3.87
CA ALA A 193 -1.14 13.94 -3.67
C ALA A 193 -1.79 14.61 -2.45
N ARG A 194 -1.04 14.79 -1.36
CA ARG A 194 -1.51 15.53 -0.18
C ARG A 194 -1.79 17.00 -0.50
N ARG A 195 -0.91 17.67 -1.25
CA ARG A 195 -1.13 19.06 -1.70
C ARG A 195 -2.39 19.14 -2.55
N ASN A 196 -2.52 18.28 -3.57
CA ASN A 196 -3.70 18.25 -4.44
C ASN A 196 -5.00 18.04 -3.67
N THR A 197 -4.98 17.21 -2.62
CA THR A 197 -6.14 17.01 -1.74
C THR A 197 -6.52 18.30 -1.03
N LEU A 198 -5.55 19.04 -0.47
CA LEU A 198 -5.82 20.31 0.21
C LEU A 198 -6.31 21.38 -0.76
N GLU A 199 -5.74 21.45 -1.97
CA GLU A 199 -6.19 22.35 -3.03
C GLU A 199 -7.63 22.03 -3.46
N ALA A 200 -7.98 20.74 -3.59
CA ALA A 200 -9.35 20.33 -3.87
C ALA A 200 -10.30 20.72 -2.74
N THR A 201 -9.92 20.50 -1.48
CA THR A 201 -10.71 20.90 -0.31
C THR A 201 -10.95 22.41 -0.28
N ALA A 202 -9.93 23.23 -0.53
CA ALA A 202 -10.08 24.69 -0.59
C ALA A 202 -11.04 25.13 -1.71
N ARG A 203 -10.95 24.51 -2.90
CA ARG A 203 -11.87 24.77 -4.02
C ARG A 203 -13.31 24.39 -3.71
N THR A 204 -13.53 23.25 -3.06
CA THR A 204 -14.89 22.87 -2.60
C THR A 204 -15.45 23.86 -1.57
N ALA A 205 -14.59 24.50 -0.77
CA ALA A 205 -14.99 25.55 0.17
C ALA A 205 -15.14 26.95 -0.49
N GLY A 206 -15.01 27.04 -1.82
CA GLY A 206 -15.23 28.28 -2.57
C GLY A 206 -14.00 29.17 -2.74
N PHE A 207 -12.80 28.69 -2.41
CA PHE A 207 -11.55 29.43 -2.58
C PHE A 207 -10.82 29.04 -3.85
N ALA A 208 -10.05 29.96 -4.44
CA ALA A 208 -9.30 29.66 -5.67
C ALA A 208 -8.15 28.66 -5.46
N SER A 209 -7.53 28.72 -4.27
CA SER A 209 -6.45 27.83 -3.85
C SER A 209 -6.39 27.69 -2.33
N MET A 210 -5.57 26.77 -1.83
CA MET A 210 -5.31 26.65 -0.41
C MET A 210 -4.61 27.91 0.16
N ALA A 211 -3.74 28.55 -0.62
CA ALA A 211 -3.07 29.79 -0.19
C ALA A 211 -4.07 30.94 -0.07
N ASP A 212 -4.98 31.06 -1.04
CA ASP A 212 -6.07 32.04 -1.06
C ASP A 212 -7.02 31.82 0.13
N ALA A 213 -7.40 30.57 0.40
CA ALA A 213 -8.21 30.21 1.57
C ALA A 213 -7.57 30.64 2.90
N ILE A 214 -6.25 30.50 3.03
CA ILE A 214 -5.52 30.89 4.24
C ILE A 214 -5.42 32.41 4.36
N ALA A 215 -5.27 33.13 3.25
CA ALA A 215 -5.24 34.60 3.22
C ALA A 215 -6.62 35.18 3.57
N ALA A 216 -7.68 34.70 2.92
CA ALA A 216 -9.06 35.16 3.09
C ALA A 216 -9.66 34.86 4.48
N THR A 217 -9.00 34.00 5.27
CA THR A 217 -9.43 33.66 6.65
C THR A 217 -8.42 34.12 7.70
N ARG A 218 -7.44 34.97 7.35
CA ARG A 218 -6.31 35.32 8.21
C ARG A 218 -6.73 35.95 9.55
N ASP A 219 -7.79 36.74 9.54
CA ASP A 219 -8.46 37.39 10.66
C ASP A 219 -9.16 36.39 11.61
N LEU A 220 -9.57 35.23 11.09
CA LEU A 220 -10.19 34.18 11.89
C LEU A 220 -9.16 33.40 12.72
N SER A 221 -9.61 32.91 13.87
CA SER A 221 -8.86 31.92 14.65
C SER A 221 -8.55 30.68 13.80
N SER A 222 -7.44 29.98 14.06
CA SER A 222 -7.07 28.81 13.26
C SER A 222 -8.12 27.69 13.27
N ARG A 223 -8.98 27.63 14.29
CA ARG A 223 -10.10 26.68 14.37
C ARG A 223 -11.26 27.10 13.48
N ALA A 224 -11.67 28.37 13.54
CA ALA A 224 -12.72 28.92 12.69
C ALA A 224 -12.32 28.91 11.21
N ALA A 225 -11.06 29.24 10.89
CA ALA A 225 -10.52 29.10 9.55
C ALA A 225 -10.51 27.64 9.07
N ALA A 226 -10.13 26.70 9.94
CA ALA A 226 -10.12 25.28 9.59
C ALA A 226 -11.52 24.72 9.31
N GLU A 227 -12.50 25.14 10.10
CA GLU A 227 -13.92 24.80 9.89
C GLU A 227 -14.44 25.38 8.58
N ARG A 228 -14.15 26.66 8.31
CA ARG A 228 -14.53 27.33 7.06
C ARG A 228 -13.91 26.71 5.81
N ILE A 229 -12.66 26.25 5.89
CA ILE A 229 -11.93 25.66 4.76
C ILE A 229 -12.20 24.14 4.64
N GLY A 230 -12.67 23.48 5.70
CA GLY A 230 -12.88 22.03 5.73
C GLY A 230 -11.60 21.21 5.95
N VAL A 231 -10.59 21.78 6.61
CA VAL A 231 -9.30 21.13 6.92
C VAL A 231 -9.06 21.04 8.44
N GLY A 232 -7.97 20.38 8.86
CA GLY A 232 -7.58 20.37 10.27
C GLY A 232 -6.89 21.67 10.71
N ALA A 233 -7.14 22.14 11.95
CA ALA A 233 -6.53 23.35 12.51
C ALA A 233 -4.99 23.33 12.50
N SER A 234 -4.37 22.16 12.67
CA SER A 234 -2.92 21.98 12.56
C SER A 234 -2.38 22.23 11.14
N THR A 235 -3.20 22.03 10.12
CA THR A 235 -2.87 22.34 8.73
C THR A 235 -2.86 23.85 8.53
N VAL A 236 -3.91 24.55 8.98
CA VAL A 236 -3.97 26.03 8.93
C VAL A 236 -2.78 26.67 9.65
N LYS A 237 -2.48 26.23 10.87
CA LYS A 237 -1.32 26.72 11.64
C LYS A 237 -0.01 26.54 10.88
N ARG A 238 0.16 25.41 10.18
CA ARG A 238 1.37 25.13 9.40
C ARG A 238 1.51 26.07 8.20
N TRP A 239 0.41 26.38 7.52
CA TRP A 239 0.41 27.28 6.36
C TRP A 239 0.61 28.75 6.74
N ARG A 240 0.17 29.16 7.94
CA ARG A 240 0.37 30.54 8.44
C ARG A 240 1.77 30.78 9.00
N ARG A 241 2.51 29.73 9.35
CA ARG A 241 3.91 29.90 9.75
C ARG A 241 4.71 30.32 8.52
N PRO A 242 5.47 31.42 8.60
CA PRO A 242 6.43 31.74 7.54
C PRO A 242 7.34 30.52 7.36
N SER A 243 7.54 30.12 6.10
CA SER A 243 8.58 29.13 5.82
C SER A 243 9.93 29.77 6.18
N PRO A 244 10.79 29.10 6.96
CA PRO A 244 12.13 29.59 7.25
C PRO A 244 12.96 29.72 5.97
#